data_AF-N6UFW3-F1
#
_entry.id   AF-N6UFW3-F1
#
_cell.length_a   1.000
_cell.length_b   1.000
_cell.length_c   1.000
_cell.angle_alpha   90.00
_cell.angle_beta   90.00
_cell.angle_gamma   90.00
#
_symmetry.space_group_name_H-M   'P 1'
#
loop_
_entity.id
_entity.type
_entity.pdbx_description
1 polymer ?
#
loop_
_entity_poly.entity_id
_entity_poly.type
_entity_poly.pdbx_seq_one_letter_code
_entity_poly.pdbx_strand_id
1 'polypeptide(L)'
;MSKLSVASGSKGNQPPSSAKAHLQHGYLVVYNAVQTIGWSLIFYQLISFYLGNGNKTLYDTVRCALNVFQNAAILEVIHAATGMIRSSAVMTAFQVASRVAVVCGVLLATNSARTGLGLPLALIAWSVTEIIRYSNYTFNLVSTVPYFLKYLRYTTFIVLYPIGVTGELLCIWAAQKEVGDGRLYTIDMPNKYNFIFNYQLLLWFMMLLYIPLFPQLYMYMFGQRRKALSPPKEKST
;
A
#
# COMPACT_ATOMS: atom_id res chain seq x y z
N MET A 1 17.84 -23.69 53.88
CA MET A 1 17.63 -22.62 52.87
C MET A 1 18.86 -22.49 52.00
N SER A 2 18.96 -23.34 50.97
CA SER A 2 20.07 -23.34 50.00
C SER A 2 19.70 -22.46 48.80
N LYS A 3 20.51 -21.42 48.52
CA LYS A 3 20.41 -20.64 47.29
C LYS A 3 21.03 -21.43 46.15
N LEU A 4 20.20 -21.86 45.19
CA LEU A 4 20.62 -22.43 43.92
C LEU A 4 20.23 -21.47 42.79
N SER A 5 21.27 -21.03 42.08
CA SER A 5 21.36 -20.59 40.69
C SER A 5 20.09 -20.66 39.82
N VAL A 6 19.69 -19.51 39.27
CA VAL A 6 19.19 -19.43 37.88
C VAL A 6 19.71 -18.13 37.27
N ALA A 7 20.76 -18.24 36.45
CA ALA A 7 21.19 -17.19 35.55
C ALA A 7 20.23 -17.11 34.36
N SER A 8 19.34 -16.10 34.35
CA SER A 8 18.56 -15.75 33.16
C SER A 8 19.40 -14.82 32.29
N GLY A 9 20.02 -15.38 31.25
CA GLY A 9 20.75 -14.65 30.22
C GLY A 9 19.83 -13.66 29.48
N SER A 10 20.06 -12.38 29.73
CA SER A 10 19.60 -11.29 28.87
C SER A 10 20.19 -11.49 27.47
N LYS A 11 19.34 -11.85 26.50
CA LYS A 11 19.67 -11.79 25.06
C LYS A 11 19.79 -10.32 24.66
N GLY A 12 20.96 -9.75 24.95
CA GLY A 12 21.38 -8.46 24.45
C GLY A 12 21.43 -8.48 22.92
N ASN A 13 20.70 -7.55 22.32
CA ASN A 13 20.62 -7.29 20.89
C ASN A 13 22.02 -6.94 20.36
N GLN A 14 22.73 -7.91 19.79
CA GLN A 14 24.02 -7.65 19.13
C GLN A 14 23.78 -6.79 17.89
N PRO A 15 24.56 -5.71 17.66
CA PRO A 15 24.44 -4.93 16.43
C PRO A 15 24.72 -5.85 15.24
N PRO A 16 23.99 -5.72 14.12
CA PRO A 16 24.22 -6.55 12.94
C PRO A 16 25.68 -6.39 12.49
N SER A 17 26.34 -7.51 12.16
CA SER A 17 27.70 -7.45 11.61
C SER A 17 27.70 -6.50 10.40
N SER A 18 28.68 -5.61 10.30
CA SER A 18 28.74 -4.54 9.29
C SER A 18 28.42 -5.06 7.88
N ALA A 19 28.89 -6.26 7.53
CA ALA A 19 28.55 -6.93 6.26
C ALA A 19 27.03 -7.17 6.05
N LYS A 20 26.30 -7.62 7.07
CA LYS A 20 24.84 -7.82 6.99
C LYS A 20 24.10 -6.49 6.80
N ALA A 21 24.57 -5.42 7.44
CA ALA A 21 23.99 -4.09 7.29
C ALA A 21 24.17 -3.55 5.86
N HIS A 22 25.35 -3.75 5.25
CA HIS A 22 25.60 -3.34 3.87
C HIS A 22 24.77 -4.16 2.86
N LEU A 23 24.60 -5.47 3.08
CA LEU A 23 23.76 -6.33 2.24
C LEU A 23 22.27 -5.94 2.33
N GLN A 24 21.76 -5.68 3.53
CA GLN A 24 20.39 -5.19 3.73
C GLN A 24 20.16 -3.85 3.04
N HIS A 25 21.13 -2.94 3.15
CA HIS A 25 21.08 -1.64 2.51
C HIS A 25 21.03 -1.76 0.98
N GLY A 26 21.91 -2.57 0.39
CA GLY A 26 21.92 -2.81 -1.06
C GLY A 26 20.63 -3.43 -1.57
N TYR A 27 20.11 -4.44 -0.85
CA TYR A 27 18.82 -5.07 -1.16
C TYR A 27 17.68 -4.05 -1.17
N LEU A 28 17.59 -3.20 -0.14
CA LEU A 28 16.55 -2.19 -0.03
C LEU A 28 16.62 -1.17 -1.18
N VAL A 29 17.83 -0.75 -1.58
CA VAL A 29 18.01 0.17 -2.72
C VAL A 29 17.46 -0.46 -3.99
N VAL A 30 17.85 -1.70 -4.29
CA VAL A 30 17.39 -2.41 -5.50
C VAL A 30 15.87 -2.62 -5.45
N TYR A 31 15.33 -3.05 -4.32
CA TYR A 31 13.89 -3.24 -4.14
C TYR A 31 13.10 -1.94 -4.41
N ASN A 32 13.51 -0.83 -3.80
CA ASN A 32 12.82 0.46 -3.99
C ASN A 32 12.98 1.00 -5.43
N ALA A 33 14.13 0.76 -6.08
CA ALA A 33 14.35 1.12 -7.47
C ALA A 33 13.44 0.32 -8.42
N VAL A 34 13.37 -1.01 -8.25
CA VAL A 34 12.50 -1.89 -9.02
C VAL A 34 11.03 -1.51 -8.83
N GLN A 35 10.61 -1.20 -7.60
CA GLN A 35 9.25 -0.72 -7.33
C GLN A 35 8.97 0.62 -8.01
N THR A 36 9.91 1.58 -7.96
CA THR A 36 9.77 2.87 -8.67
C THR A 36 9.57 2.66 -10.17
N ILE A 37 10.37 1.79 -10.79
CA ILE A 37 10.26 1.46 -12.20
C ILE A 37 8.91 0.80 -12.49
N GLY A 38 8.50 -0.17 -11.68
CA GLY A 38 7.22 -0.87 -11.83
C GLY A 38 6.00 0.04 -11.81
N TRP A 39 5.94 0.94 -10.84
CA TRP A 39 4.85 1.92 -10.76
C TRP A 39 4.91 2.97 -11.88
N SER A 40 6.11 3.32 -12.34
CA SER A 40 6.28 4.19 -13.52
C SER A 40 5.79 3.52 -14.80
N LEU A 41 6.00 2.21 -14.95
CA LEU A 41 5.47 1.42 -16.06
C LEU A 41 3.94 1.36 -16.03
N ILE A 42 3.33 1.15 -14.87
CA ILE A 42 1.86 1.19 -14.71
C ILE A 42 1.31 2.56 -15.10
N PHE A 43 1.96 3.64 -14.64
CA PHE A 43 1.56 5.00 -14.99
C PHE A 43 1.68 5.28 -16.49
N TYR A 44 2.79 4.83 -17.11
CA TYR A 44 2.98 4.94 -18.55
C TYR A 44 1.91 4.16 -19.33
N GLN A 45 1.61 2.92 -18.93
CA GLN A 45 0.56 2.12 -19.55
C GLN A 45 -0.81 2.80 -19.45
N LEU A 46 -1.12 3.38 -18.29
CA LEU A 46 -2.35 4.15 -18.08
C LEU A 46 -2.46 5.35 -19.03
N ILE A 47 -1.41 6.17 -19.13
CA ILE A 47 -1.39 7.31 -20.06
C ILE A 47 -1.48 6.83 -21.51
N SER A 48 -0.70 5.81 -21.88
CA SER A 48 -0.69 5.26 -23.24
C SER A 48 -2.05 4.71 -23.66
N PHE A 49 -2.82 4.15 -22.72
CA PHE A 49 -4.17 3.66 -22.96
C PHE A 49 -5.14 4.80 -23.29
N TYR A 50 -5.01 5.96 -22.63
CA TYR A 50 -5.87 7.12 -22.91
C TYR A 50 -5.42 7.94 -24.13
N LEU A 51 -4.13 7.87 -24.49
CA LEU A 51 -3.60 8.55 -25.67
C LEU A 51 -3.68 7.69 -26.95
N GLY A 52 -3.75 6.37 -26.82
CA GLY A 52 -3.82 5.43 -27.93
C GLY A 52 -5.21 4.86 -28.13
N ASN A 53 -5.58 4.58 -29.39
CA ASN A 53 -6.82 3.88 -29.72
C ASN A 53 -6.60 2.35 -29.67
N GLY A 54 -6.44 1.81 -28.47
CA GLY A 54 -6.35 0.36 -28.27
C GLY A 54 -7.73 -0.30 -28.11
N ASN A 55 -7.91 -1.50 -28.68
CA ASN A 55 -9.13 -2.32 -28.49
C ASN A 55 -9.16 -3.12 -27.18
N LYS A 56 -8.13 -3.00 -26.33
CA LYS A 56 -8.02 -3.74 -25.05
C LYS A 56 -8.66 -2.93 -23.93
N THR A 57 -9.11 -3.57 -22.85
CA THR A 57 -9.57 -2.80 -21.67
C THR A 57 -8.37 -2.21 -20.92
N LEU A 58 -8.62 -1.14 -20.14
CA LEU A 58 -7.60 -0.55 -19.26
C LEU A 58 -7.01 -1.62 -18.34
N TYR A 59 -7.87 -2.42 -17.71
CA TYR A 59 -7.45 -3.47 -16.81
C TYR A 59 -6.56 -4.50 -17.51
N ASP A 60 -6.90 -4.98 -18.70
CA ASP A 60 -6.09 -5.97 -19.42
C ASP A 60 -4.68 -5.46 -19.75
N THR A 61 -4.55 -4.15 -19.97
CA THR A 61 -3.25 -3.51 -20.23
C THR A 61 -2.39 -3.48 -18.96
N VAL A 62 -2.97 -3.09 -17.82
CA VAL A 62 -2.22 -2.88 -16.57
C VAL A 62 -2.16 -4.11 -15.66
N ARG A 63 -3.02 -5.12 -15.86
CA ARG A 63 -3.26 -6.23 -14.94
C ARG A 63 -1.99 -6.96 -14.53
N CYS A 64 -1.10 -7.24 -15.48
CA CYS A 64 0.12 -7.99 -15.21
C CYS A 64 1.04 -7.20 -14.27
N ALA A 65 1.37 -5.96 -14.65
CA ALA A 65 2.22 -5.08 -13.84
C ALA A 65 1.57 -4.78 -12.48
N LEU A 66 0.27 -4.43 -12.47
CA LEU A 66 -0.48 -4.13 -11.25
C LEU A 66 -0.44 -5.30 -10.26
N ASN A 67 -0.72 -6.53 -10.70
CA ASN A 67 -0.69 -7.68 -9.79
C ASN A 67 0.71 -7.95 -9.24
N VAL A 68 1.76 -7.85 -10.06
CA VAL A 68 3.14 -8.10 -9.61
C VAL A 68 3.57 -7.04 -8.59
N PHE A 69 3.47 -5.76 -8.93
CA PHE A 69 4.00 -4.68 -8.08
C PHE A 69 3.14 -4.40 -6.85
N GLN A 70 1.81 -4.60 -6.94
CA GLN A 70 0.93 -4.50 -5.78
C GLN A 70 1.19 -5.61 -4.76
N ASN A 71 1.39 -6.86 -5.20
CA ASN A 71 1.73 -7.95 -4.28
C ASN A 71 3.17 -7.83 -3.75
N ALA A 72 4.10 -7.30 -4.56
CA ALA A 72 5.44 -6.99 -4.08
C ALA A 72 5.44 -6.00 -2.91
N ALA A 73 4.45 -5.10 -2.82
CA ALA A 73 4.31 -4.18 -1.69
C ALA A 73 4.02 -4.88 -0.34
N ILE A 74 3.55 -6.13 -0.35
CA ILE A 74 3.41 -6.94 0.88
C ILE A 74 4.78 -7.15 1.55
N LEU A 75 5.85 -7.25 0.76
CA LEU A 75 7.21 -7.33 1.30
C LEU A 75 7.57 -6.11 2.13
N GLU A 76 7.04 -4.92 1.82
CA GLU A 76 7.26 -3.70 2.61
C GLU A 76 6.69 -3.85 4.03
N VAL A 77 5.54 -4.51 4.17
CA VAL A 77 4.94 -4.82 5.47
C VAL A 77 5.86 -5.75 6.27
N ILE A 78 6.43 -6.75 5.60
CA ILE A 78 7.39 -7.69 6.22
C ILE A 78 8.67 -6.95 6.63
N HIS A 79 9.18 -6.05 5.79
CA HIS A 79 10.37 -5.24 6.10
C HIS A 79 10.14 -4.31 7.29
N ALA A 80 8.94 -3.72 7.40
CA ALA A 80 8.56 -2.93 8.57
C ALA A 80 8.38 -3.79 9.83
N ALA A 81 7.76 -4.97 9.71
CA ALA A 81 7.51 -5.89 10.83
C ALA A 81 8.81 -6.50 11.40
N THR A 82 9.78 -6.78 10.54
CA THR A 82 11.11 -7.29 10.93
C THR A 82 12.04 -6.20 11.47
N GLY A 83 11.60 -4.94 11.49
CA GLY A 83 12.40 -3.80 11.97
C GLY A 83 13.50 -3.36 11.00
N MET A 84 13.50 -3.87 9.76
CA MET A 84 14.46 -3.48 8.73
C MET A 84 14.24 -2.03 8.27
N ILE A 85 13.00 -1.51 8.41
CA ILE A 85 12.64 -0.12 8.13
C ILE A 85 12.04 0.52 9.39
N ARG A 86 12.45 1.75 9.71
CA ARG A 86 11.91 2.55 10.83
C ARG A 86 10.52 3.12 10.53
N SER A 87 9.55 2.27 10.20
CA SER A 87 8.16 2.64 9.93
C SER A 87 7.21 1.78 10.77
N SER A 88 6.02 2.32 11.06
CA SER A 88 4.99 1.54 11.78
C SER A 88 4.45 0.45 10.86
N ALA A 89 4.78 -0.80 11.18
CA ALA A 89 4.34 -1.96 10.40
C ALA A 89 2.82 -2.02 10.25
N VAL A 90 2.08 -1.66 11.30
CA VAL A 90 0.61 -1.62 11.28
C VAL A 90 0.08 -0.60 10.28
N MET A 91 0.69 0.59 10.22
CA MET A 91 0.26 1.65 9.31
C MET A 91 0.55 1.28 7.85
N THR A 92 1.74 0.74 7.58
CA THR A 92 2.10 0.22 6.26
C THR A 92 1.20 -0.95 5.87
N ALA A 93 0.86 -1.84 6.81
CA ALA A 93 -0.05 -2.96 6.57
C ALA A 93 -1.42 -2.47 6.13
N PHE A 94 -2.04 -1.52 6.83
CA PHE A 94 -3.36 -1.00 6.45
C PHE A 94 -3.35 -0.37 5.04
N GLN A 95 -2.30 0.39 4.71
CA GLN A 95 -2.16 1.05 3.39
C GLN A 95 -1.91 0.06 2.24
N VAL A 96 -1.26 -1.07 2.50
CA VAL A 96 -1.03 -2.12 1.49
C VAL A 96 -2.24 -3.04 1.39
N ALA A 97 -2.82 -3.42 2.52
CA ALA A 97 -3.96 -4.32 2.60
C ALA A 97 -5.20 -3.74 1.91
N SER A 98 -5.48 -2.44 2.05
CA SER A 98 -6.62 -1.80 1.37
C SER A 98 -6.53 -1.98 -0.16
N ARG A 99 -5.35 -1.71 -0.73
CA ARG A 99 -5.08 -1.82 -2.16
C ARG A 99 -5.05 -3.27 -2.65
N VAL A 100 -4.44 -4.18 -1.89
CA VAL A 100 -4.46 -5.62 -2.20
C VAL A 100 -5.90 -6.15 -2.19
N ALA A 101 -6.74 -5.72 -1.24
CA ALA A 101 -8.15 -6.08 -1.20
C ALA A 101 -8.91 -5.59 -2.44
N VAL A 102 -8.63 -4.38 -2.93
CA VAL A 102 -9.23 -3.90 -4.17
C VAL A 102 -8.70 -4.65 -5.39
N VAL A 103 -7.39 -4.87 -5.53
CA VAL A 103 -6.83 -5.58 -6.71
C VAL A 103 -7.25 -7.04 -6.73
N CYS A 104 -7.11 -7.76 -5.62
CA CYS A 104 -7.35 -9.20 -5.56
C CYS A 104 -8.80 -9.54 -5.26
N GLY A 105 -9.45 -8.79 -4.38
CA GLY A 105 -10.85 -9.00 -4.03
C GLY A 105 -11.76 -8.43 -5.10
N VAL A 106 -11.62 -7.17 -5.48
CA VAL A 106 -12.63 -6.49 -6.30
C VAL A 106 -12.35 -6.65 -7.80
N LEU A 107 -11.15 -6.27 -8.23
CA LEU A 107 -10.81 -6.23 -9.66
C LEU A 107 -10.65 -7.63 -10.25
N LEU A 108 -10.07 -8.61 -9.55
CA LEU A 108 -10.01 -9.99 -10.06
C LEU A 108 -11.39 -10.67 -10.04
N ALA A 109 -12.27 -10.34 -9.11
CA ALA A 109 -13.58 -10.98 -8.99
C ALA A 109 -14.64 -10.44 -9.97
N THR A 110 -14.58 -9.16 -10.35
CA THR A 110 -15.66 -8.50 -11.09
C THR A 110 -15.19 -7.78 -12.34
N ASN A 111 -16.03 -7.75 -13.36
CA ASN A 111 -15.76 -7.00 -14.59
C ASN A 111 -16.23 -5.54 -14.48
N SER A 112 -17.29 -5.27 -13.73
CA SER A 112 -17.88 -3.93 -13.54
C SER A 112 -16.90 -2.96 -12.88
N ALA A 113 -16.08 -3.45 -11.94
CA ALA A 113 -15.04 -2.63 -11.33
C ALA A 113 -13.88 -2.32 -12.29
N ARG A 114 -13.68 -3.12 -13.35
CA ARG A 114 -12.60 -2.92 -14.34
C ARG A 114 -12.92 -1.87 -15.38
N THR A 115 -14.20 -1.66 -15.67
CA THR A 115 -14.69 -0.71 -16.68
C THR A 115 -15.14 0.62 -16.09
N GLY A 116 -15.37 0.67 -14.78
CA GLY A 116 -15.79 1.88 -14.08
C GLY A 116 -14.69 2.94 -13.95
N LEU A 117 -15.12 4.18 -13.71
CA LEU A 117 -14.23 5.34 -13.48
C LEU A 117 -13.37 5.22 -12.20
N GLY A 118 -13.71 4.30 -11.29
CA GLY A 118 -12.93 4.05 -10.08
C GLY A 118 -11.51 3.57 -10.37
N LEU A 119 -11.35 2.67 -11.36
CA LEU A 119 -10.05 2.08 -11.69
C LEU A 119 -9.02 3.12 -12.14
N PRO A 120 -9.28 3.98 -13.14
CA PRO A 120 -8.29 4.98 -13.56
C PRO A 120 -7.98 6.00 -12.44
N LEU A 121 -8.98 6.43 -11.66
CA LEU A 121 -8.75 7.34 -10.52
C LEU A 121 -7.81 6.72 -9.49
N ALA A 122 -8.05 5.46 -9.10
CA ALA A 122 -7.20 4.72 -8.19
C ALA A 122 -5.79 4.54 -8.76
N LEU A 123 -5.66 4.15 -10.04
CA LEU A 123 -4.36 3.92 -10.68
C LEU A 123 -3.51 5.19 -10.77
N ILE A 124 -4.10 6.34 -11.11
CA ILE A 124 -3.36 7.62 -11.11
C ILE A 124 -2.86 7.92 -9.69
N ALA A 125 -3.76 7.88 -8.71
CA ALA A 125 -3.42 8.22 -7.33
C ALA A 125 -2.35 7.28 -6.75
N TRP A 126 -2.52 5.97 -6.95
CA TRP A 126 -1.57 4.96 -6.51
C TRP A 126 -0.22 5.13 -7.19
N SER A 127 -0.18 5.19 -8.53
CA SER A 127 1.09 5.23 -9.24
C SER A 127 1.91 6.46 -8.87
N VAL A 128 1.31 7.65 -8.83
CA VAL A 128 2.02 8.88 -8.45
C VAL A 128 2.51 8.81 -7.01
N THR A 129 1.68 8.33 -6.08
CA THR A 129 2.06 8.21 -4.66
C THR A 129 3.21 7.23 -4.47
N GLU A 130 3.16 6.08 -5.12
CA GLU A 130 4.17 5.03 -5.00
C GLU A 130 5.50 5.42 -5.62
N ILE A 131 5.49 6.05 -6.81
CA ILE A 131 6.69 6.57 -7.46
C ILE A 131 7.42 7.55 -6.53
N ILE A 132 6.69 8.51 -5.96
CA ILE A 132 7.28 9.49 -5.03
C ILE A 132 7.80 8.80 -3.77
N ARG A 133 7.06 7.82 -3.22
CA ARG A 133 7.43 7.12 -1.99
C ARG A 133 8.71 6.31 -2.16
N TYR A 134 8.75 5.44 -3.15
CA TYR A 134 9.90 4.56 -3.40
C TYR A 134 11.13 5.33 -3.89
N SER A 135 10.94 6.40 -4.66
CA SER A 135 12.03 7.33 -5.01
C SER A 135 12.62 7.94 -3.74
N ASN A 136 11.79 8.47 -2.85
CA ASN A 136 12.26 9.02 -1.57
C ASN A 136 12.97 7.97 -0.71
N TYR A 137 12.50 6.72 -0.66
CA TYR A 137 13.19 5.65 0.07
C TYR A 137 14.57 5.34 -0.52
N THR A 138 14.68 5.30 -1.84
CA THR A 138 15.95 5.11 -2.55
C THR A 138 16.94 6.22 -2.21
N PHE A 139 16.53 7.49 -2.34
CA PHE A 139 17.40 8.63 -2.02
C PHE A 139 17.74 8.74 -0.53
N ASN A 140 16.83 8.31 0.36
CA ASN A 140 17.09 8.29 1.80
C ASN A 140 18.18 7.30 2.18
N LEU A 141 18.24 6.16 1.49
CA LEU A 141 19.31 5.17 1.63
C LEU A 141 20.64 5.72 1.07
N VAL A 142 20.60 6.47 -0.04
CA VAL A 142 21.80 7.12 -0.62
C VAL A 142 22.20 8.41 0.14
N SER A 143 21.54 8.72 1.27
CA SER A 143 21.80 9.89 2.13
C SER A 143 21.75 11.25 1.42
N THR A 144 21.17 11.31 0.22
CA THR A 144 21.07 12.53 -0.61
C THR A 144 19.61 12.71 -1.00
N VAL A 145 18.74 13.04 -0.04
CA VAL A 145 17.32 13.30 -0.34
C VAL A 145 17.16 14.76 -0.76
N PRO A 146 16.81 15.07 -2.03
CA PRO A 146 16.52 16.43 -2.42
C PRO A 146 15.32 16.95 -1.63
N TYR A 147 15.41 18.18 -1.11
CA TYR A 147 14.33 18.80 -0.35
C TYR A 147 12.99 18.78 -1.13
N PHE A 148 13.06 18.96 -2.44
CA PHE A 148 11.90 18.89 -3.34
C PHE A 148 11.17 17.53 -3.27
N LEU A 149 11.89 16.41 -3.37
CA LEU A 149 11.28 15.07 -3.27
C LEU A 149 10.65 14.83 -1.89
N LYS A 150 11.33 15.28 -0.83
CA LYS A 150 10.81 15.20 0.54
C LYS A 150 9.53 16.02 0.67
N TYR A 151 9.53 17.24 0.15
CA TYR A 151 8.36 18.13 0.16
C TYR A 151 7.18 17.52 -0.60
N LEU A 152 7.41 16.98 -1.79
CA LEU A 152 6.39 16.32 -2.59
C LEU A 152 5.75 15.18 -1.81
N ARG A 153 6.55 14.27 -1.23
CA ARG A 153 6.04 13.15 -0.42
C ARG A 153 5.08 13.59 0.69
N TYR A 154 5.42 14.67 1.38
CA TYR A 154 4.64 15.18 2.50
C TYR A 154 3.57 16.22 2.10
N THR A 155 3.32 16.44 0.80
CA THR A 155 2.33 17.41 0.34
C THR A 155 1.35 16.82 -0.67
N THR A 156 1.80 15.93 -1.56
CA THR A 156 0.93 15.32 -2.58
C THR A 156 -0.15 14.43 -1.99
N PHE A 157 0.06 13.88 -0.79
CA PHE A 157 -0.96 13.08 -0.09
C PHE A 157 -2.25 13.86 0.17
N ILE A 158 -2.20 15.20 0.29
CA ILE A 158 -3.38 16.03 0.56
C ILE A 158 -4.43 15.87 -0.55
N VAL A 159 -3.97 15.75 -1.81
CA VAL A 159 -4.84 15.62 -2.98
C VAL A 159 -4.98 14.16 -3.41
N LEU A 160 -3.86 13.42 -3.47
CA LEU A 160 -3.86 12.06 -4.00
C LEU A 160 -4.55 11.05 -3.07
N TYR A 161 -4.53 11.28 -1.74
CA TYR A 161 -5.12 10.33 -0.80
C TYR A 161 -6.66 10.29 -0.90
N PRO A 162 -7.40 11.43 -0.90
CA PRO A 162 -8.83 11.42 -1.19
C PRO A 162 -9.18 10.84 -2.56
N ILE A 163 -8.39 11.15 -3.61
CA ILE A 163 -8.64 10.62 -4.95
C ILE A 163 -8.48 9.10 -4.98
N GLY A 164 -7.41 8.57 -4.38
CA GLY A 164 -7.18 7.12 -4.30
C GLY A 164 -8.30 6.40 -3.57
N VAL A 165 -8.70 6.90 -2.41
CA VAL A 165 -9.79 6.32 -1.60
C VAL A 165 -11.14 6.39 -2.33
N THR A 166 -11.41 7.50 -3.03
CA THR A 166 -12.61 7.63 -3.87
C THR A 166 -12.60 6.61 -5.00
N GLY A 167 -11.45 6.43 -5.68
CA GLY A 167 -11.29 5.41 -6.72
C GLY A 167 -11.51 3.98 -6.21
N GLU A 168 -10.97 3.66 -5.04
CA GLU A 168 -11.16 2.38 -4.35
C GLU A 168 -12.64 2.12 -4.01
N LEU A 169 -13.31 3.09 -3.39
CA LEU A 169 -14.73 2.99 -3.05
C LEU A 169 -15.62 2.86 -4.28
N LEU A 170 -15.33 3.59 -5.35
CA LEU A 170 -16.06 3.46 -6.62
C LEU A 170 -15.89 2.08 -7.25
N CYS A 171 -14.69 1.48 -7.18
CA CYS A 171 -14.47 0.12 -7.63
C CYS A 171 -15.30 -0.89 -6.82
N ILE A 172 -15.28 -0.76 -5.48
CA ILE A 172 -16.06 -1.65 -4.60
C ILE A 172 -17.56 -1.47 -4.86
N TRP A 173 -18.03 -0.24 -5.00
CA TRP A 173 -19.43 0.07 -5.29
C TRP A 173 -19.89 -0.50 -6.64
N ALA A 174 -19.08 -0.37 -7.69
CA ALA A 174 -19.38 -0.97 -8.99
C ALA A 174 -19.44 -2.51 -8.93
N ALA A 175 -18.60 -3.13 -8.10
CA ALA A 175 -18.61 -4.57 -7.89
C ALA A 175 -19.85 -5.08 -7.12
N GLN A 176 -20.48 -4.25 -6.28
CA GLN A 176 -21.64 -4.65 -5.47
C GLN A 176 -22.77 -5.25 -6.31
N LYS A 177 -23.09 -4.60 -7.44
CA LYS A 177 -24.18 -5.02 -8.31
C LYS A 177 -23.90 -6.38 -8.94
N GLU A 178 -22.71 -6.55 -9.52
CA GLU A 178 -22.31 -7.81 -10.17
C GLU A 178 -22.20 -8.97 -9.16
N VAL A 179 -21.69 -8.71 -7.96
CA VAL A 179 -21.61 -9.73 -6.90
C VAL A 179 -22.98 -10.11 -6.37
N GLY A 180 -23.88 -9.14 -6.18
CA GLY A 180 -25.23 -9.38 -5.68
C GLY A 180 -26.09 -10.17 -6.68
N ASP A 181 -26.08 -9.75 -7.95
CA ASP A 181 -26.86 -10.40 -9.01
C ASP A 181 -26.30 -11.79 -9.35
N GLY A 182 -24.97 -11.93 -9.41
CA GLY A 182 -24.30 -13.18 -9.76
C GLY A 182 -24.04 -14.15 -8.61
N ARG A 183 -24.34 -13.76 -7.36
CA ARG A 183 -23.96 -14.46 -6.11
C ARG A 183 -22.49 -14.91 -6.11
N LEU A 184 -21.60 -14.10 -6.68
CA LEU A 184 -20.20 -14.48 -6.87
C LEU A 184 -19.53 -14.72 -5.51
N TYR A 185 -18.81 -15.83 -5.39
CA TYR A 185 -18.12 -16.25 -4.17
C TYR A 185 -19.01 -16.34 -2.91
N THR A 186 -20.32 -16.49 -3.07
CA THR A 186 -21.26 -16.65 -1.94
C THR A 186 -21.52 -18.13 -1.68
N ILE A 187 -21.41 -18.55 -0.42
CA ILE A 187 -21.68 -19.93 0.03
C ILE A 187 -22.96 -19.91 0.85
N ASP A 188 -23.99 -20.56 0.31
CA ASP A 188 -25.31 -20.70 0.93
C ASP A 188 -25.46 -22.04 1.64
N MET A 189 -26.42 -22.09 2.56
CA MET A 189 -26.85 -23.35 3.15
C MET A 189 -27.83 -24.09 2.23
N PRO A 190 -27.85 -25.43 2.28
CA PRO A 190 -27.01 -26.31 3.11
C PRO A 190 -25.62 -26.58 2.50
N ASN A 191 -24.60 -26.41 3.32
CA ASN A 191 -23.18 -26.60 2.99
C ASN A 191 -22.59 -27.64 3.97
N LYS A 192 -21.70 -28.54 3.50
CA LYS A 192 -21.05 -29.59 4.31
C LYS A 192 -20.36 -29.09 5.59
N TYR A 193 -19.91 -27.84 5.60
CA TYR A 193 -19.24 -27.14 6.70
C TYR A 193 -20.20 -26.28 7.55
N ASN A 194 -21.51 -26.25 7.26
CA ASN A 194 -22.52 -25.46 7.96
C ASN A 194 -22.15 -23.97 8.16
N PHE A 195 -21.57 -23.37 7.13
CA PHE A 195 -21.06 -21.99 7.16
C PHE A 195 -21.69 -21.13 6.06
N ILE A 196 -22.06 -19.90 6.40
CA ILE A 196 -22.60 -18.91 5.45
C ILE A 196 -21.51 -17.90 5.16
N PHE A 197 -21.19 -17.70 3.88
CA PHE A 197 -20.30 -16.63 3.46
C PHE A 197 -20.95 -15.81 2.37
N ASN A 198 -21.29 -14.56 2.68
CA ASN A 198 -21.84 -13.63 1.71
C ASN A 198 -20.77 -12.62 1.29
N TYR A 199 -20.31 -12.76 0.05
CA TYR A 199 -19.24 -11.91 -0.47
C TYR A 199 -19.69 -10.46 -0.64
N GLN A 200 -20.97 -10.23 -0.99
CA GLN A 200 -21.55 -8.89 -1.08
C GLN A 200 -21.52 -8.17 0.28
N LEU A 201 -21.87 -8.89 1.36
CA LEU A 201 -21.83 -8.35 2.71
C LEU A 201 -20.39 -7.99 3.13
N LEU A 202 -19.40 -8.81 2.75
CA LEU A 202 -17.99 -8.50 2.98
C LEU A 202 -17.57 -7.20 2.27
N LEU A 203 -18.00 -6.99 1.02
CA LEU A 203 -17.70 -5.75 0.29
C LEU A 203 -18.35 -4.51 0.95
N TRP A 204 -19.59 -4.65 1.47
CA TRP A 204 -20.24 -3.60 2.26
C TRP A 204 -19.48 -3.29 3.55
N PHE A 205 -19.09 -4.33 4.28
CA PHE A 205 -18.29 -4.18 5.49
C PHE A 205 -16.96 -3.47 5.21
N MET A 206 -16.29 -3.84 4.12
CA MET A 206 -15.07 -3.17 3.68
C MET A 206 -15.31 -1.67 3.45
N MET A 207 -16.37 -1.28 2.73
CA MET A 207 -16.72 0.14 2.56
C MET A 207 -16.96 0.85 3.91
N LEU A 208 -17.65 0.20 4.85
CA LEU A 208 -17.88 0.77 6.17
C LEU A 208 -16.59 0.97 6.96
N LEU A 209 -15.61 0.08 6.82
CA LEU A 209 -14.30 0.23 7.46
C LEU A 209 -13.51 1.46 6.98
N TYR A 210 -13.75 1.95 5.75
CA TYR A 210 -13.10 3.19 5.28
C TYR A 210 -13.53 4.40 6.11
N ILE A 211 -14.75 4.43 6.67
CA ILE A 211 -15.28 5.58 7.43
C ILE A 211 -14.42 5.89 8.67
N PRO A 212 -14.12 4.93 9.58
CA PRO A 212 -13.24 5.19 10.71
C PRO A 212 -11.75 5.21 10.34
N LEU A 213 -11.31 4.38 9.38
CA LEU A 213 -9.88 4.26 9.05
C LEU A 213 -9.34 5.46 8.29
N PHE A 214 -10.14 6.03 7.37
CA PHE A 214 -9.69 7.12 6.50
C PHE A 214 -9.24 8.37 7.29
N PRO A 215 -10.06 8.95 8.20
CA PRO A 215 -9.66 10.15 8.93
C PRO A 215 -8.44 9.91 9.81
N GLN A 216 -8.34 8.75 10.46
CA GLN A 216 -7.23 8.42 11.35
C GLN A 216 -5.90 8.35 10.59
N LEU A 217 -5.87 7.64 9.46
CA LEU A 217 -4.70 7.54 8.59
C LEU A 217 -4.34 8.90 7.97
N TYR A 218 -5.35 9.67 7.55
CA TYR A 218 -5.16 10.98 6.94
C TYR A 218 -4.57 12.00 7.92
N MET A 219 -5.12 12.09 9.14
CA MET A 219 -4.61 12.97 10.19
C MET A 219 -3.20 12.57 10.66
N TYR A 220 -2.90 11.27 10.67
CA TYR A 220 -1.56 10.78 10.97
C TYR A 220 -0.52 11.32 9.98
N MET A 221 -0.84 11.38 8.68
CA MET A 221 0.05 11.92 7.64
C MET A 221 0.35 13.42 7.85
N PHE A 222 -0.62 14.22 8.32
CA PHE A 222 -0.36 15.60 8.73
C PHE A 222 0.62 15.70 9.91
N GLY A 223 0.49 14.79 10.88
CA GLY A 223 1.45 14.68 11.98
C GLY A 223 2.87 14.37 11.48
N GLN A 224 3.00 13.45 10.51
CA GLN A 224 4.27 13.14 9.88
C GLN A 224 4.84 14.31 9.09
N ARG A 225 4.00 15.02 8.32
CA ARG A 225 4.39 16.23 7.59
C ARG A 225 4.99 17.28 8.53
N ARG A 226 4.31 17.57 9.64
CA ARG A 226 4.81 18.52 10.63
C ARG A 226 6.18 18.09 11.17
N LYS A 227 6.34 16.83 11.57
CA LYS A 227 7.62 16.32 12.06
C LYS A 227 8.75 16.38 11.02
N ALA A 228 8.43 16.16 9.75
CA ALA A 228 9.44 16.07 8.69
C ALA A 228 9.84 17.43 8.09
N LEU A 229 8.93 18.42 8.10
CA LEU A 229 9.12 19.75 7.49
C LEU A 229 9.24 20.88 8.50
N SER A 230 9.00 20.67 9.80
CA SER A 230 9.24 21.70 10.80
C SER A 230 10.73 22.05 10.86
N PRO A 231 11.10 23.35 10.89
CA PRO A 231 12.47 23.76 11.09
C PRO A 231 12.99 23.24 12.44
N PRO A 232 14.29 22.95 12.58
CA PRO A 232 14.88 22.60 13.86
C PRO A 232 14.53 23.70 14.87
N LYS A 233 14.03 23.33 16.06
CA LYS A 233 13.90 24.30 17.14
C LYS A 233 15.30 24.84 17.42
N GLU A 234 15.50 26.11 17.12
CA GLU A 234 16.67 26.86 17.53
C GLU A 234 16.75 26.74 19.05
N LYS A 235 17.82 26.12 19.57
CA LYS A 235 18.06 26.08 21.01
C LYS A 235 18.34 27.53 21.40
N SER A 236 17.36 28.23 21.95
CA SER A 236 17.57 29.52 22.60
C SER A 236 18.65 29.30 23.66
N THR A 237 19.83 29.84 23.38
CA THR A 237 20.98 29.85 24.30
C THR A 237 20.77 30.96 25.30
#